data_AF-A0AAD0RS25-F1
#
_entry.id   AF-A0AAD0RS25-F1
#
_cell.length_a   1.000
_cell.length_b   1.000
_cell.length_c   1.000
_cell.angle_alpha   90.00
_cell.angle_beta   90.00
_cell.angle_gamma   90.00
#
_symmetry.space_group_name_H-M   'P 1'
#
loop_
_entity.id
_entity.type
_entity.pdbx_description
1 polymer ?
#
loop_
_entity_poly.entity_id
_entity_poly.type
_entity_poly.pdbx_seq_one_letter_code
_entity_poly.pdbx_strand_id
1 'polypeptide(L)'
;MSALEPLYAPFAAAPPVLLWPALFLLLSRQLRRRAWFWPYVALSLPGTVLHELCHFLVGWLLWARPSRFSVWPSRNGRQLTLGQVGFSRLTWWNALPIGIAPLLLLPLGWGLLALAARWPWLSPAAAGLGFLAAQCWDGCLPSSTDLSHAGRSALAYGALACILFGAYALLHYGFRALAGQ
;
A
#
# COMPACT_ATOMS: atom_id res chain seq x y z
N MET A 1 -12.75 -25.53 -12.99
CA MET A 1 -12.81 -24.45 -11.97
C MET A 1 -11.78 -23.39 -12.35
N SER A 2 -12.15 -22.12 -12.37
CA SER A 2 -11.22 -21.03 -12.72
C SER A 2 -10.24 -20.78 -11.56
N ALA A 3 -9.00 -20.35 -11.86
CA ALA A 3 -7.99 -20.05 -10.84
C ALA A 3 -8.39 -18.90 -9.89
N LEU A 4 -9.44 -18.15 -10.25
CA LEU A 4 -9.95 -17.00 -9.50
C LEU A 4 -11.11 -17.35 -8.57
N GLU A 5 -11.69 -18.55 -8.71
CA GLU A 5 -12.81 -19.01 -7.89
C GLU A 5 -12.60 -18.80 -6.38
N PRO A 6 -11.47 -19.19 -5.76
CA PRO A 6 -11.26 -18.96 -4.33
C PRO A 6 -11.16 -17.48 -3.94
N LEU A 7 -10.85 -16.58 -4.89
CA LEU A 7 -10.73 -15.15 -4.59
C LEU A 7 -12.09 -14.48 -4.48
N TYR A 8 -13.08 -14.85 -5.30
CA TYR A 8 -14.40 -14.19 -5.30
C TYR A 8 -15.51 -15.00 -4.61
N ALA A 9 -15.33 -16.31 -4.42
CA ALA A 9 -16.32 -17.18 -3.79
C ALA A 9 -16.87 -16.69 -2.44
N PRO A 10 -16.05 -16.12 -1.52
CA PRO A 10 -16.55 -15.59 -0.25
C PRO A 10 -17.59 -14.48 -0.43
N PHE A 11 -17.45 -13.67 -1.49
CA PHE A 11 -18.29 -12.51 -1.73
C PHE A 11 -19.56 -12.84 -2.51
N ALA A 12 -19.53 -13.89 -3.35
CA ALA A 12 -20.73 -14.41 -3.98
C ALA A 12 -21.72 -14.96 -2.93
N ALA A 13 -21.20 -15.57 -1.85
CA ALA A 13 -22.02 -16.12 -0.76
C ALA A 13 -22.50 -15.05 0.25
N ALA A 14 -21.75 -13.97 0.43
CA ALA A 14 -22.09 -12.90 1.38
C ALA A 14 -21.94 -11.47 0.79
N PRO A 15 -22.65 -11.10 -0.29
CA PRO A 15 -22.52 -9.77 -0.92
C PRO A 15 -22.69 -8.57 0.03
N PRO A 16 -23.59 -8.60 1.03
CA PRO A 16 -23.77 -7.48 1.96
C PRO A 16 -22.52 -7.12 2.78
N VAL A 17 -21.53 -8.01 2.90
CA VAL A 17 -20.28 -7.72 3.63
C VAL A 17 -19.52 -6.52 3.05
N LEU A 18 -19.72 -6.24 1.76
CA LEU A 18 -19.13 -5.10 1.05
C LEU A 18 -19.67 -3.75 1.52
N LEU A 19 -20.85 -3.73 2.18
CA LEU A 19 -21.47 -2.50 2.65
C LEU A 19 -20.67 -1.85 3.79
N TRP A 20 -20.01 -2.65 4.64
CA TRP A 20 -19.19 -2.13 5.72
C TRP A 20 -18.02 -1.29 5.24
N PRO A 21 -17.09 -1.82 4.41
CA PRO A 21 -15.98 -1.00 3.96
C PRO A 21 -16.46 0.19 3.11
N ALA A 22 -17.51 0.02 2.31
CA ALA A 22 -18.10 1.14 1.57
C ALA A 22 -18.58 2.26 2.51
N LEU A 23 -19.30 1.91 3.58
CA LEU A 23 -19.77 2.84 4.60
C LEU A 23 -18.60 3.56 5.28
N PHE A 24 -17.57 2.85 5.74
CA PHE A 24 -16.43 3.45 6.43
C PHE A 24 -15.59 4.34 5.52
N LEU A 25 -15.39 3.96 4.26
CA LEU A 25 -14.72 4.81 3.26
C LEU A 25 -15.54 6.08 2.95
N LEU A 26 -16.87 5.97 2.88
CA LEU A 26 -17.73 7.15 2.72
C LEU A 26 -17.65 8.05 3.95
N LEU A 27 -17.67 7.47 5.16
CA LEU A 27 -17.53 8.22 6.40
C LEU A 27 -16.18 8.95 6.49
N SER A 28 -15.07 8.26 6.21
CA SER A 28 -13.73 8.87 6.23
C SER A 28 -13.63 10.05 5.26
N ARG A 29 -14.17 9.88 4.04
CA ARG A 29 -14.25 10.94 3.02
C ARG A 29 -15.08 12.12 3.49
N GLN A 30 -16.24 11.90 4.12
CA GLN A 30 -17.10 12.98 4.61
C GLN A 30 -16.47 13.73 5.78
N LEU A 31 -15.86 13.04 6.74
CA LEU A 31 -15.16 13.67 7.87
C LEU A 31 -13.98 14.52 7.38
N ARG A 32 -13.22 14.01 6.41
CA ARG A 32 -12.13 14.76 5.75
C ARG A 32 -12.65 16.02 5.06
N ARG A 33 -13.74 15.92 4.28
CA ARG A 33 -14.34 17.05 3.54
C ARG A 33 -14.88 18.14 4.47
N ARG A 34 -15.51 17.75 5.59
CA ARG A 34 -16.04 18.70 6.59
C ARG A 34 -14.94 19.33 7.45
N ALA A 35 -13.67 18.99 7.23
CA ALA A 35 -12.54 19.42 8.06
C ALA A 35 -12.70 19.08 9.55
N TRP A 36 -13.44 18.00 9.86
CA TRP A 36 -13.61 17.49 11.21
C TRP A 36 -12.35 16.73 11.63
N PHE A 37 -11.34 17.50 12.04
CA PHE A 37 -9.99 17.01 12.24
C PHE A 37 -9.90 15.82 13.21
N TRP A 38 -10.35 15.98 14.46
CA TRP A 38 -10.22 14.92 15.47
C TRP A 38 -11.02 13.65 15.16
N PRO A 39 -12.30 13.73 14.74
CA PRO A 39 -13.03 12.55 14.31
C PRO A 39 -12.38 11.82 13.12
N TYR A 40 -11.89 12.59 12.14
CA TYR A 40 -11.18 12.02 11.00
C TYR A 40 -9.89 11.32 11.41
N VAL A 41 -9.08 11.94 12.29
CA VAL A 41 -7.85 11.34 12.85
C VAL A 41 -8.18 10.05 13.58
N ALA A 42 -9.17 10.07 14.48
CA ALA A 42 -9.54 8.90 15.28
C ALA A 42 -9.98 7.73 14.39
N LEU A 43 -10.82 8.00 13.39
CA LEU A 43 -11.26 7.00 12.42
C LEU A 43 -10.09 6.47 11.60
N SER A 44 -9.19 7.36 11.14
CA SER A 44 -8.08 7.02 10.24
C SER A 44 -6.87 6.40 10.93
N LEU A 45 -6.84 6.39 12.27
CA LEU A 45 -5.68 5.97 13.05
C LEU A 45 -5.22 4.54 12.71
N PRO A 46 -6.09 3.51 12.61
CA PRO A 46 -5.62 2.16 12.27
C PRO A 46 -4.98 2.10 10.89
N GLY A 47 -5.55 2.79 9.90
CA GLY A 47 -5.01 2.86 8.55
C GLY A 47 -3.67 3.59 8.50
N THR A 48 -3.54 4.68 9.27
CA THR A 48 -2.29 5.43 9.43
C THR A 48 -1.20 4.56 10.06
N VAL A 49 -1.51 3.85 11.15
CA VAL A 49 -0.58 2.92 11.79
C VAL A 49 -0.10 1.85 10.81
N LEU A 50 -1.03 1.22 10.08
CA LEU A 50 -0.71 0.20 9.09
C LEU A 50 0.15 0.75 7.92
N HIS A 51 -0.18 1.94 7.42
CA HIS A 51 0.57 2.62 6.36
C HIS A 51 2.02 2.86 6.76
N GLU A 52 2.23 3.51 7.91
CA GLU A 52 3.57 3.78 8.42
C GLU A 52 4.32 2.48 8.76
N LEU A 53 3.60 1.46 9.25
CA LEU A 53 4.20 0.16 9.53
C LEU A 53 4.68 -0.54 8.25
N CYS A 54 3.97 -0.42 7.13
CA CYS A 54 4.44 -0.93 5.84
C CYS A 54 5.77 -0.29 5.44
N HIS A 55 5.87 1.04 5.51
CA HIS A 55 7.11 1.76 5.26
C HIS A 55 8.23 1.30 6.19
N PHE A 56 7.94 1.22 7.49
CA PHE A 56 8.91 0.79 8.49
C PHE A 56 9.44 -0.61 8.25
N LEU A 57 8.55 -1.59 8.03
CA LEU A 57 8.92 -3.01 7.85
C LEU A 57 9.69 -3.23 6.55
N VAL A 58 9.21 -2.67 5.44
CA VAL A 58 9.90 -2.78 4.15
C VAL A 58 11.24 -2.05 4.20
N GLY A 59 11.30 -0.88 4.83
CA GLY A 59 12.55 -0.15 5.01
C GLY A 59 13.54 -0.86 5.93
N TRP A 60 13.07 -1.54 6.98
CA TRP A 60 13.91 -2.39 7.82
C TRP A 60 14.48 -3.57 7.03
N LEU A 61 13.62 -4.28 6.29
CA LEU A 61 14.01 -5.42 5.45
C LEU A 61 15.04 -5.04 4.36
N LEU A 62 14.93 -3.82 3.83
CA LEU A 62 15.82 -3.27 2.79
C LEU A 62 16.93 -2.39 3.36
N TRP A 63 17.27 -2.56 4.64
CA TRP A 63 18.37 -1.87 5.32
C TRP A 63 18.40 -0.34 5.14
N ALA A 64 17.22 0.29 5.08
CA ALA A 64 17.07 1.74 5.04
C ALA A 64 17.25 2.42 6.41
N ARG A 65 17.44 1.62 7.47
CA ARG A 65 17.66 2.06 8.85
C ARG A 65 16.60 3.08 9.31
N PRO A 66 15.35 2.61 9.58
CA PRO A 66 14.29 3.46 10.09
C PRO A 66 14.75 4.17 11.37
N SER A 67 14.67 5.50 11.39
CA SER A 67 15.16 6.35 12.49
C SER A 67 14.03 7.04 13.24
N ARG A 68 12.85 7.12 12.64
CA ARG A 68 11.68 7.78 13.23
C ARG A 68 10.41 7.04 12.83
N PHE A 69 9.49 6.90 13.78
CA PHE A 69 8.14 6.41 13.56
C PHE A 69 7.18 7.29 14.38
N SER A 70 6.18 7.89 13.74
CA SER A 70 5.16 8.67 14.43
C SER A 70 3.81 8.50 13.73
N VAL A 71 2.77 8.35 14.53
CA VAL A 71 1.36 8.33 14.12
C VAL A 71 0.58 9.48 14.75
N TRP A 72 1.32 10.49 15.24
CA TRP A 72 0.72 11.66 15.84
C TRP A 72 0.40 12.68 14.74
N PRO A 73 -0.86 13.12 14.62
CA PRO A 73 -1.24 14.02 13.55
C PRO A 73 -0.62 15.40 13.77
N SER A 74 -0.18 16.01 12.68
CA SER A 74 0.30 17.38 12.63
C SER A 74 -0.40 18.11 11.48
N ARG A 75 -0.79 19.36 11.73
CA ARG A 75 -1.40 20.21 10.72
C ARG A 75 -0.54 21.45 10.54
N ASN A 76 0.00 21.63 9.35
CA ASN A 76 0.78 22.82 8.99
C ASN A 76 0.06 23.56 7.85
N GLY A 77 -0.71 24.59 8.21
CA GLY A 77 -1.57 25.32 7.28
C GLY A 77 -2.59 24.41 6.59
N ARG A 78 -2.45 24.23 5.27
CA ARG A 78 -3.29 23.35 4.45
C ARG A 78 -2.81 21.89 4.43
N GLN A 79 -1.59 21.61 4.88
CA GLN A 79 -1.03 20.25 4.87
C GLN A 79 -1.42 19.51 6.15
N LEU A 80 -1.96 18.30 5.97
CA LEU A 80 -2.31 17.38 7.04
C LEU A 80 -1.39 16.17 6.95
N THR A 81 -0.61 15.95 8.00
CA THR A 81 0.26 14.79 8.16
C THR A 81 -0.31 13.94 9.28
N LEU A 82 -0.75 12.72 9.00
CA LEU A 82 -1.32 11.81 10.01
C LEU A 82 -0.24 10.96 10.68
N GLY A 83 0.75 10.55 9.90
CA GLY A 83 1.89 9.77 10.34
C GLY A 83 3.13 10.10 9.51
N GLN A 84 4.27 9.57 9.94
CA GLN A 84 5.52 9.65 9.20
C GLN A 84 6.51 8.58 9.69
N VAL A 85 7.24 8.00 8.74
CA VAL A 85 8.47 7.23 8.98
C VAL A 85 9.67 7.96 8.39
N GLY A 86 10.75 8.05 9.18
CA GLY A 86 12.03 8.58 8.75
C GLY A 86 13.05 7.47 8.52
N PHE A 87 13.90 7.63 7.51
CA PHE A 87 14.98 6.69 7.19
C PHE A 87 16.33 7.40 7.19
N SER A 88 17.34 6.80 7.82
CA SER A 88 18.70 7.34 7.84
C SER A 88 19.56 6.84 6.67
N ARG A 89 19.11 5.82 5.94
CA ARG A 89 19.84 5.21 4.81
C ARG A 89 18.92 4.95 3.61
N LEU A 90 18.28 6.00 3.12
CA LEU A 90 17.50 5.93 1.88
C LEU A 90 18.44 6.02 0.66
N THR A 91 18.34 5.07 -0.26
CA THR A 91 19.21 4.91 -1.43
C THR A 91 18.38 4.61 -2.68
N TRP A 92 18.97 4.71 -3.87
CA TRP A 92 18.25 4.52 -5.14
C TRP A 92 17.61 3.13 -5.32
N TRP A 93 18.15 2.08 -4.68
CA TRP A 93 17.61 0.72 -4.85
C TRP A 93 16.51 0.41 -3.82
N ASN A 94 16.59 0.94 -2.60
CA ASN A 94 15.57 0.68 -1.58
C ASN A 94 14.43 1.72 -1.56
N ALA A 95 14.59 2.92 -2.10
CA ALA A 95 13.54 3.94 -2.03
C ALA A 95 12.27 3.61 -2.83
N LEU A 96 12.38 2.95 -3.98
CA LEU A 96 11.19 2.53 -4.74
C LEU A 96 10.32 1.54 -3.95
N PRO A 97 10.83 0.35 -3.56
CA PRO A 97 10.03 -0.63 -2.84
C PRO A 97 9.51 -0.11 -1.49
N ILE A 98 10.26 0.77 -0.80
CA ILE A 98 9.78 1.45 0.41
C ILE A 98 8.64 2.39 0.06
N GLY A 99 8.81 3.29 -0.91
CA GLY A 99 7.79 4.29 -1.26
C GLY A 99 6.46 3.69 -1.72
N ILE A 100 6.47 2.49 -2.29
CA ILE A 100 5.25 1.75 -2.68
C ILE A 100 4.79 0.71 -1.65
N ALA A 101 5.49 0.57 -0.52
CA ALA A 101 5.17 -0.42 0.52
C ALA A 101 3.70 -0.39 1.00
N PRO A 102 3.03 0.76 1.12
CA PRO A 102 1.62 0.81 1.51
C PRO A 102 0.66 0.06 0.57
N LEU A 103 1.06 -0.23 -0.67
CA LEU A 103 0.26 -1.06 -1.59
C LEU A 103 0.06 -2.49 -1.07
N LEU A 104 0.91 -2.97 -0.14
CA LEU A 104 0.72 -4.25 0.56
C LEU A 104 -0.57 -4.30 1.39
N LEU A 105 -1.17 -3.14 1.69
CA LEU A 105 -2.48 -3.08 2.35
C LEU A 105 -3.64 -3.52 1.44
N LEU A 106 -3.47 -3.49 0.12
CA LEU A 106 -4.52 -3.97 -0.81
C LEU A 106 -4.85 -5.46 -0.58
N PRO A 107 -3.89 -6.40 -0.68
CA PRO A 107 -4.17 -7.82 -0.41
C PRO A 107 -4.54 -8.07 1.05
N LEU A 108 -4.02 -7.29 2.00
CA LEU A 108 -4.41 -7.41 3.42
C LEU A 108 -5.88 -7.06 3.62
N GLY A 109 -6.34 -5.93 3.08
CA GLY A 109 -7.74 -5.51 3.15
C GLY A 109 -8.67 -6.53 2.47
N TRP A 110 -8.25 -7.10 1.35
CA TRP A 110 -8.98 -8.19 0.69
C TRP A 110 -9.11 -9.44 1.59
N GLY A 111 -8.02 -9.87 2.22
CA GLY A 111 -8.01 -11.01 3.14
C GLY A 111 -8.91 -10.78 4.36
N LEU A 112 -8.89 -9.56 4.92
CA LEU A 112 -9.77 -9.16 6.03
C LEU A 112 -11.25 -9.20 5.63
N LEU A 113 -11.58 -8.75 4.41
CA LEU A 113 -12.94 -8.82 3.90
C LEU A 113 -13.39 -10.26 3.63
N ALA A 114 -12.50 -11.10 3.09
CA ALA A 114 -12.77 -12.53 2.91
C ALA A 114 -13.00 -13.23 4.25
N LEU A 115 -12.27 -12.85 5.30
CA LEU A 115 -12.51 -13.30 6.66
C LEU A 115 -13.86 -12.78 7.20
N ALA A 116 -14.22 -11.53 6.91
CA ALA A 116 -15.50 -10.94 7.31
C ALA A 116 -16.70 -11.72 6.74
N ALA A 117 -16.58 -12.19 5.49
CA ALA A 117 -17.60 -13.00 4.82
C ALA A 117 -17.89 -14.35 5.50
N ARG A 118 -17.03 -14.80 6.44
CA ARG A 118 -17.25 -16.01 7.25
C ARG A 118 -18.19 -15.80 8.43
N TRP A 119 -18.61 -14.55 8.67
CA TRP A 119 -19.50 -14.17 9.77
C TRP A 119 -20.83 -13.64 9.22
N PRO A 120 -21.93 -13.74 9.99
CA PRO A 120 -23.17 -13.04 9.64
C PRO A 120 -22.88 -11.56 9.40
N TRP A 121 -23.38 -11.00 8.30
CA TRP A 121 -22.96 -9.67 7.85
C TRP A 121 -23.30 -8.54 8.84
N LEU A 122 -24.34 -8.68 9.67
CA LEU A 122 -24.67 -7.72 10.75
C LEU A 122 -23.88 -7.95 12.05
N SER A 123 -23.03 -8.97 12.12
CA SER A 123 -22.27 -9.26 13.34
C SER A 123 -21.23 -8.16 13.62
N PRO A 124 -20.89 -7.92 14.90
CA PRO A 124 -19.78 -7.03 15.26
C PRO A 124 -18.45 -7.46 14.63
N ALA A 125 -18.24 -8.78 14.44
CA ALA A 125 -17.05 -9.31 13.78
C ALA A 125 -16.97 -8.89 12.30
N ALA A 126 -18.06 -9.05 11.54
CA ALA A 126 -18.13 -8.61 10.14
C ALA A 126 -17.95 -7.09 10.02
N ALA A 127 -18.57 -6.32 10.91
CA ALA A 127 -18.41 -4.86 10.95
C ALA A 127 -16.97 -4.43 11.26
N GLY A 128 -16.35 -5.04 12.27
CA GLY A 128 -14.97 -4.75 12.67
C GLY A 128 -13.95 -5.11 11.59
N LEU A 129 -14.11 -6.26 10.94
CA LEU A 129 -13.25 -6.67 9.82
C LEU A 129 -13.47 -5.80 8.58
N GLY A 130 -14.72 -5.44 8.29
CA GLY A 130 -15.06 -4.48 7.22
C GLY A 130 -14.49 -3.09 7.47
N PHE A 131 -14.47 -2.63 8.72
CA PHE A 131 -13.77 -1.42 9.14
C PHE A 131 -12.27 -1.52 8.85
N LEU A 132 -11.59 -2.56 9.34
CA LEU A 132 -10.16 -2.73 9.12
C LEU A 132 -9.80 -2.86 7.63
N ALA A 133 -10.65 -3.53 6.82
CA ALA A 133 -10.50 -3.60 5.37
C ALA A 133 -10.59 -2.19 4.72
N ALA A 134 -11.56 -1.37 5.12
CA ALA A 134 -11.63 0.03 4.69
C ALA A 134 -10.38 0.82 5.08
N GLN A 135 -9.86 0.63 6.30
CA GLN A 135 -8.64 1.31 6.74
C GLN A 135 -7.41 0.91 5.92
N CYS A 136 -7.32 -0.36 5.52
CA CYS A 136 -6.28 -0.83 4.60
C CYS A 136 -6.38 -0.13 3.24
N TRP A 137 -7.58 -0.01 2.68
CA TRP A 137 -7.78 0.61 1.36
C TRP A 137 -7.70 2.14 1.37
N ASP A 138 -8.15 2.81 2.43
CA ASP A 138 -7.94 4.27 2.57
C ASP A 138 -6.46 4.59 2.74
N GLY A 139 -5.73 3.73 3.45
CA GLY A 139 -4.30 3.87 3.72
C GLY A 139 -3.36 3.30 2.67
N CYS A 140 -3.82 2.58 1.64
CA CYS A 140 -2.89 1.90 0.72
C CYS A 140 -2.22 2.83 -0.30
N LEU A 141 -2.77 4.04 -0.50
CA LEU A 141 -2.24 4.96 -1.50
C LEU A 141 -0.97 5.64 -0.96
N PRO A 142 0.16 5.52 -1.66
CA PRO A 142 1.38 6.22 -1.28
C PRO A 142 1.18 7.73 -1.38
N SER A 143 1.82 8.48 -0.48
CA SER A 143 1.76 9.94 -0.49
C SER A 143 2.60 10.52 -1.63
N SER A 144 2.40 11.82 -1.94
CA SER A 144 3.26 12.52 -2.90
C SER A 144 4.74 12.52 -2.49
N THR A 145 5.03 12.52 -1.19
CA THR A 145 6.38 12.43 -0.65
C THR A 145 6.98 11.06 -0.94
N ASP A 146 6.21 9.99 -0.73
CA ASP A 146 6.64 8.61 -1.00
C ASP A 146 6.93 8.40 -2.49
N LEU A 147 6.04 8.91 -3.34
CA LEU A 147 6.19 8.86 -4.80
C LEU A 147 7.39 9.66 -5.30
N SER A 148 7.72 10.80 -4.67
CA SER A 148 8.90 11.59 -5.02
C SER A 148 10.20 10.81 -4.77
N HIS A 149 10.30 10.15 -3.62
CA HIS A 149 11.44 9.28 -3.31
C HIS A 149 11.50 8.05 -4.22
N ALA A 150 10.34 7.44 -4.49
CA ALA A 150 10.23 6.29 -5.38
C ALA A 150 10.55 6.63 -6.85
N GLY A 151 10.17 7.81 -7.34
CA GLY A 151 10.35 8.20 -8.74
C GLY A 151 11.81 8.26 -9.18
N ARG A 152 12.69 8.82 -8.34
CA ARG A 152 14.14 8.84 -8.63
C ARG A 152 14.74 7.44 -8.70
N SER A 153 14.25 6.56 -7.83
CA SER A 153 14.66 5.16 -7.78
C SER A 153 14.13 4.38 -8.99
N ALA A 154 12.90 4.64 -9.43
CA ALA A 154 12.31 4.03 -10.62
C ALA A 154 13.10 4.34 -11.89
N LEU A 155 13.62 5.57 -12.04
CA LEU A 155 14.51 5.92 -13.15
C LEU A 155 15.80 5.09 -13.12
N ALA A 156 16.41 4.91 -11.95
CA ALA A 156 17.61 4.08 -11.80
C ALA A 156 17.34 2.59 -12.14
N TYR A 157 16.20 2.05 -11.67
CA TYR A 157 15.76 0.71 -12.04
C TYR A 157 15.52 0.57 -13.56
N GLY A 158 14.89 1.58 -14.19
CA GLY A 158 14.67 1.60 -15.63
C GLY A 158 15.98 1.61 -16.42
N ALA A 159 16.94 2.46 -16.03
CA ALA A 159 18.26 2.50 -16.66
C ALA A 159 19.00 1.16 -16.55
N LEU A 160 18.98 0.56 -15.35
CA LEU A 160 19.58 -0.76 -15.13
C LEU A 160 18.94 -1.84 -16.00
N ALA A 161 17.61 -1.86 -16.08
CA ALA A 161 16.87 -2.80 -16.93
C ALA A 161 17.23 -2.64 -18.41
N CYS A 162 17.34 -1.41 -18.92
CA CYS A 162 17.76 -1.13 -20.29
C CYS A 162 19.20 -1.62 -20.57
N ILE A 163 20.13 -1.41 -19.64
CA ILE A 163 21.52 -1.87 -19.77
C ILE A 163 21.58 -3.40 -19.81
N LEU A 164 20.89 -4.08 -18.88
CA LEU A 164 20.86 -5.54 -18.82
C LEU A 164 20.20 -6.14 -20.05
N PHE A 165 19.11 -5.55 -20.52
CA PHE A 165 18.45 -5.98 -21.76
C PHE A 165 19.34 -5.77 -22.98
N GLY A 166 20.03 -4.62 -23.09
CA GLY A 166 20.98 -4.35 -24.15
C GLY A 166 22.16 -5.32 -24.14
N ALA A 167 22.72 -5.62 -22.98
CA ALA A 167 23.79 -6.61 -22.82
C ALA A 167 23.31 -8.02 -23.20
N TYR A 168 22.12 -8.43 -22.75
CA TYR A 168 21.51 -9.69 -23.15
C TYR A 168 21.32 -9.77 -24.67
N ALA A 169 20.80 -8.71 -25.29
CA ALA A 169 20.61 -8.66 -26.73
C ALA A 169 21.96 -8.73 -27.49
N LEU A 170 22.97 -7.97 -27.07
CA LEU A 170 24.30 -7.99 -27.68
C LEU A 170 24.97 -9.37 -27.55
N LEU A 171 24.86 -10.02 -26.39
CA LEU A 171 25.37 -11.38 -26.22
C LEU A 171 24.58 -12.36 -27.09
N HIS A 172 23.25 -12.34 -27.02
CA HIS A 172 22.43 -13.32 -27.73
C HIS A 172 22.49 -13.17 -29.26
N TYR A 173 22.46 -11.94 -29.78
CA TYR A 173 22.49 -11.67 -31.22
C TYR A 173 23.93 -11.53 -31.76
N GLY A 174 24.86 -10.99 -30.97
CA GLY A 174 26.27 -10.88 -31.35
C GLY A 174 26.98 -12.23 -31.42
N PHE A 175 26.68 -13.16 -30.50
CA PHE A 175 27.18 -14.53 -30.62
C PHE A 175 26.59 -15.27 -31.82
N ARG A 176 25.32 -15.01 -32.18
CA ARG A 176 24.72 -15.57 -33.40
C ARG A 176 25.40 -15.05 -34.67
N ALA A 177 25.70 -13.75 -34.73
CA ALA A 177 26.42 -13.14 -35.85
C ALA A 177 27.86 -13.66 -36.00
N LEU A 178 28.55 -13.96 -34.89
CA LEU A 178 29.91 -14.54 -34.91
C LEU A 178 29.92 -16.06 -35.17
N ALA A 179 28.82 -16.76 -34.88
CA ALA A 179 28.69 -18.21 -35.10
C ALA A 179 28.26 -18.59 -36.53
N GLY A 180 28.07 -17.62 -37.43
CA GLY A 180 27.86 -17.87 -38.86
C GLY A 180 26.52 -18.53 -39.24
N GLN A 181 25.46 -18.31 -38.46
CA GLN A 181 24.07 -18.62 -38.85
C GLN A 181 23.33 -17.35 -39.29
#